data_AF-A0A814BDZ6-F1
#
_entry.id   AF-A0A814BDZ6-F1
#
_cell.length_a   1.000
_cell.length_b   1.000
_cell.length_c   1.000
_cell.angle_alpha   90.00
_cell.angle_beta   90.00
_cell.angle_gamma   90.00
#
_symmetry.space_group_name_H-M   'P 1'
#
loop_
_entity.id
_entity.type
_entity.pdbx_description
1 polymer ?
#
loop_
_entity_poly.entity_id
_entity_poly.type
_entity_poly.pdbx_seq_one_letter_code
_entity_poly.pdbx_strand_id
1 'polypeptide(L)'
;LNYQKPEEETQVTEDAFKVFEEELEINDFPQNARWKVTSKETLAHICDYADVGMSVRGQYYPNNKEVAPGDRKLYLQIESLTERGLQLAKAEVARLIKEEMMKMQNPALQLVNRGRYKVI
;
A
#
# COMPACT_ATOMS: atom_id res chain seq x y z
N LEU A 1 -5.46 -18.84 -39.75
CA LEU A 1 -4.97 -19.62 -38.60
C LEU A 1 -4.94 -18.70 -37.39
N ASN A 2 -5.63 -19.08 -36.32
CA ASN A 2 -5.71 -18.31 -35.08
C ASN A 2 -4.34 -18.34 -34.37
N TYR A 3 -3.70 -17.19 -34.22
CA TYR A 3 -2.51 -17.06 -33.41
C TYR A 3 -2.95 -16.85 -31.96
N GLN A 4 -2.94 -17.92 -31.17
CA GLN A 4 -3.13 -17.85 -29.73
C GLN A 4 -1.80 -17.39 -29.12
N LYS A 5 -1.77 -16.19 -28.56
CA LYS A 5 -0.59 -15.62 -27.88
C LYS A 5 -0.21 -16.58 -26.73
N PRO A 6 0.98 -17.18 -26.73
CA PRO A 6 1.37 -18.07 -25.64
C PRO A 6 1.57 -17.25 -24.36
N GLU A 7 1.11 -17.86 -23.28
CA GLU A 7 1.07 -17.37 -21.91
C GLU A 7 2.49 -17.02 -21.41
N GLU A 8 2.57 -16.01 -20.56
CA GLU A 8 3.81 -15.42 -20.05
C GLU A 8 4.68 -16.42 -19.27
N GLU A 9 5.56 -17.12 -19.98
CA GLU A 9 6.74 -17.76 -19.38
C GLU A 9 7.87 -16.74 -19.30
N THR A 10 7.88 -15.93 -18.25
CA THR A 10 9.08 -15.17 -17.85
C THR A 10 10.03 -16.11 -17.11
N GLN A 11 10.75 -16.95 -17.86
CA GLN A 11 11.94 -17.65 -17.38
C GLN A 11 13.11 -17.47 -18.36
N VAL A 12 13.93 -16.45 -18.10
CA VAL A 12 15.36 -16.27 -18.48
C VAL A 12 15.79 -14.96 -17.80
N THR A 13 16.83 -14.83 -16.95
CA THR A 13 18.25 -15.16 -17.16
C THR A 13 19.03 -15.30 -15.84
N GLU A 14 20.14 -16.03 -15.91
CA GLU A 14 21.17 -16.35 -14.90
C GLU A 14 21.66 -15.15 -14.04
N ASP A 15 21.72 -15.34 -12.71
CA ASP A 15 22.41 -14.54 -11.66
C ASP A 15 22.46 -13.00 -11.82
N ALA A 16 21.39 -12.39 -12.31
CA ALA A 16 21.16 -10.95 -12.28
C ALA A 16 20.26 -10.60 -11.09
N PHE A 17 20.61 -9.55 -10.34
CA PHE A 17 19.88 -9.03 -9.17
C PHE A 17 18.36 -9.06 -9.37
N LYS A 18 17.70 -10.10 -8.83
CA LYS A 18 16.25 -10.27 -8.94
C LYS A 18 15.57 -9.22 -8.07
N VAL A 19 14.91 -8.27 -8.70
CA VAL A 19 14.03 -7.31 -8.03
C VAL A 19 12.70 -8.01 -7.77
N PHE A 20 12.25 -7.96 -6.53
CA PHE A 20 10.94 -8.41 -6.09
C PHE A 20 10.03 -7.20 -5.99
N GLU A 21 8.87 -7.27 -6.64
CA GLU A 21 7.87 -6.21 -6.62
C GLU A 21 6.55 -6.75 -6.08
N GLU A 22 5.85 -5.93 -5.31
CA GLU A 22 4.50 -6.24 -4.84
C GLU A 22 3.63 -4.99 -4.78
N GLU A 23 2.34 -5.17 -5.04
CA GLU A 23 1.34 -4.12 -4.96
C GLU A 23 0.34 -4.45 -3.85
N LEU A 24 0.11 -3.49 -2.95
CA LEU A 24 -0.87 -3.59 -1.88
C LEU A 24 -1.95 -2.52 -2.09
N GLU A 25 -3.16 -2.94 -2.46
CA GLU A 25 -4.30 -2.03 -2.53
C GLU A 25 -4.69 -1.54 -1.13
N ILE A 26 -4.73 -0.22 -0.94
CA ILE A 26 -5.05 0.42 0.34
C ILE A 26 -6.30 1.27 0.31
N ASN A 27 -6.98 1.31 -0.83
CA ASN A 27 -8.19 2.11 -1.04
C ASN A 27 -9.29 1.80 -0.03
N ASP A 28 -9.51 0.52 0.23
CA ASP A 28 -10.66 0.03 0.99
C ASP A 28 -10.45 0.13 2.52
N PHE A 29 -9.24 0.50 2.96
CA PHE A 29 -8.98 0.81 4.37
C PHE A 29 -9.58 2.16 4.77
N PRO A 30 -10.00 2.31 6.04
CA PRO A 30 -10.54 3.57 6.54
C PRO A 30 -9.50 4.69 6.44
N GLN A 31 -9.99 5.93 6.38
CA GLN A 31 -9.19 7.14 6.16
C GLN A 31 -7.98 7.25 7.11
N ASN A 32 -8.14 6.93 8.40
CA ASN A 32 -7.05 7.00 9.38
C ASN A 32 -5.92 6.01 9.04
N ALA A 33 -6.25 4.75 8.76
CA ALA A 33 -5.27 3.74 8.40
C ALA A 33 -4.56 4.10 7.09
N ARG A 34 -5.33 4.55 6.08
CA ARG A 34 -4.81 5.01 4.80
C ARG A 34 -3.81 6.14 4.96
N TRP A 35 -4.19 7.21 5.67
CA TRP A 35 -3.31 8.35 5.93
C TRP A 35 -2.07 7.98 6.71
N LYS A 36 -2.17 7.04 7.65
CA LYS A 36 -1.02 6.56 8.42
C LYS A 36 -0.02 5.86 7.50
N VAL A 37 -0.45 4.90 6.68
CA VAL A 37 0.45 4.14 5.80
C VAL A 37 0.98 4.96 4.62
N THR A 38 0.27 5.99 4.17
CA THR A 38 0.76 6.91 3.13
C THR A 38 1.53 8.11 3.70
N SER A 39 1.78 8.16 5.01
CA SER A 39 2.51 9.29 5.61
C SER A 39 4.00 9.19 5.30
N LYS A 40 4.64 10.32 4.97
CA LYS A 40 6.08 10.38 4.63
C LYS A 40 6.95 9.74 5.72
N GLU A 41 6.63 10.00 6.99
CA GLU A 41 7.34 9.44 8.14
C GLU A 41 7.24 7.92 8.19
N THR A 42 6.03 7.37 8.01
CA THR A 42 5.81 5.93 8.06
C THR A 42 6.45 5.22 6.86
N LEU A 43 6.33 5.80 5.67
CA LEU A 43 6.98 5.26 4.47
C LEU A 43 8.50 5.23 4.65
N ALA A 44 9.11 6.34 5.09
CA ALA A 44 10.55 6.40 5.35
C ALA A 44 10.98 5.35 6.39
N HIS A 45 10.25 5.25 7.51
CA HIS A 45 10.55 4.27 8.56
C HIS A 45 10.54 2.83 8.05
N ILE A 46 9.54 2.45 7.24
CA ILE A 46 9.46 1.08 6.69
C ILE A 46 10.54 0.85 5.64
N CYS A 47 10.82 1.85 4.78
CA CYS A 47 11.88 1.76 3.77
C CYS A 47 13.24 1.53 4.44
N ASP A 48 13.56 2.30 5.49
CA ASP A 48 14.81 2.20 6.24
C ASP A 48 14.89 0.90 7.06
N TYR A 49 13.76 0.42 7.60
CA TYR A 49 13.73 -0.80 8.42
C TYR A 49 13.88 -2.08 7.58
N ALA A 50 13.27 -2.12 6.39
CA ALA A 50 13.19 -3.32 5.58
C ALA A 50 14.13 -3.31 4.36
N ASP A 51 14.91 -2.24 4.16
CA ASP A 51 15.73 -1.99 2.96
C ASP A 51 14.93 -2.19 1.67
N VAL A 52 13.78 -1.51 1.59
CA VAL A 52 12.85 -1.56 0.46
C VAL A 52 12.57 -0.17 -0.10
N GLY A 53 12.24 -0.10 -1.39
CA GLY A 53 11.57 1.05 -1.98
C GLY A 53 10.06 0.93 -1.79
N MET A 54 9.40 2.00 -1.36
CA MET A 54 7.94 2.08 -1.34
C MET A 54 7.47 3.32 -2.07
N SER A 55 6.42 3.18 -2.87
CA SER A 55 5.79 4.26 -3.62
C SER A 55 4.28 4.22 -3.48
N VAL A 56 3.66 5.38 -3.27
CA VAL A 56 2.20 5.52 -3.29
C VAL A 56 1.74 5.80 -4.72
N ARG A 57 0.80 5.02 -5.23
CA ARG A 57 0.31 5.11 -6.61
C ARG A 57 -1.22 5.03 -6.66
N GLY A 58 -1.79 5.48 -7.78
CA GLY A 58 -3.24 5.51 -7.97
C GLY A 58 -3.92 6.64 -7.21
N GLN A 59 -5.25 6.64 -7.24
CA GLN A 59 -6.10 7.67 -6.63
C GLN A 59 -7.13 7.05 -5.70
N TYR A 60 -7.54 7.75 -4.65
CA TYR A 60 -8.61 7.27 -3.78
C TYR A 60 -9.97 7.31 -4.51
N TYR A 61 -10.65 6.17 -4.53
CA TYR A 61 -12.04 6.05 -4.99
C TYR A 61 -12.92 5.63 -3.81
N PRO A 62 -13.99 6.39 -3.50
CA PRO A 62 -14.94 6.00 -2.46
C PRO A 62 -15.64 4.69 -2.85
N ASN A 63 -16.05 3.90 -1.84
CA ASN A 63 -16.48 2.49 -1.95
C ASN A 63 -17.62 2.14 -2.93
N ASN A 64 -18.20 3.09 -3.67
CA ASN A 64 -19.26 2.84 -4.65
C ASN A 64 -19.01 3.54 -5.99
N LYS A 65 -17.82 4.10 -6.20
CA LYS A 65 -17.47 4.75 -7.46
C LYS A 65 -16.65 3.80 -8.31
N GLU A 66 -17.10 3.56 -9.54
CA GLU A 66 -16.29 2.85 -10.52
C GLU A 66 -15.00 3.61 -10.81
N VAL A 67 -13.92 2.85 -10.94
CA VAL A 67 -12.62 3.37 -11.36
C VAL A 67 -12.75 3.73 -12.84
N ALA A 68 -12.30 4.93 -13.21
CA ALA A 68 -12.34 5.33 -14.61
C ALA A 68 -11.45 4.38 -15.45
N PRO A 69 -11.82 4.11 -16.71
CA PRO A 69 -11.03 3.24 -17.57
C PRO A 69 -9.62 3.83 -17.76
N GLY A 70 -8.61 3.11 -17.28
CA GLY A 70 -7.19 3.52 -17.32
C GLY A 70 -6.64 4.03 -15.98
N ASP A 71 -7.50 4.35 -15.01
CA ASP A 71 -7.06 4.69 -13.66
C ASP A 71 -6.97 3.44 -12.78
N ARG A 72 -6.20 3.54 -11.68
CA ARG A 72 -6.11 2.50 -10.65
C ARG A 72 -6.52 3.09 -9.30
N LYS A 73 -7.17 2.26 -8.48
CA LYS A 73 -7.44 2.58 -7.06
C LYS A 73 -6.15 2.87 -6.32
N LEU A 74 -6.22 3.52 -5.16
CA LEU A 74 -5.03 3.81 -4.36
C LEU A 74 -4.34 2.51 -3.90
N TYR A 75 -3.05 2.37 -4.23
CA TYR A 75 -2.20 1.25 -3.83
C TYR A 75 -0.80 1.71 -3.42
N LEU A 76 -0.12 0.85 -2.67
CA LEU A 76 1.31 0.95 -2.38
C LEU A 76 2.04 -0.03 -3.28
N GLN A 77 3.06 0.45 -3.98
CA GLN A 77 4.03 -0.38 -4.68
C GLN A 77 5.24 -0.55 -3.76
N ILE A 78 5.68 -1.78 -3.56
CA ILE A 78 6.83 -2.15 -2.74
C ILE A 78 7.82 -2.88 -3.65
N GLU A 79 9.06 -2.42 -3.68
CA GLU A 79 10.15 -2.99 -4.46
C GLU A 79 11.32 -3.32 -3.54
N SER A 80 11.93 -4.50 -3.71
CA SER A 80 13.09 -4.90 -2.92
C SER A 80 14.03 -5.79 -3.73
N LEU A 81 15.32 -5.74 -3.41
CA LEU A 81 16.30 -6.69 -3.95
C LEU A 81 16.27 -8.04 -3.22
N THR A 82 15.49 -8.15 -2.13
CA THR A 82 15.40 -9.37 -1.33
C THR A 82 13.95 -9.71 -1.01
N GLU A 83 13.62 -11.00 -1.06
CA GLU A 83 12.29 -11.49 -0.66
C GLU A 83 12.01 -11.21 0.83
N ARG A 84 13.05 -11.27 1.67
CA ARG A 84 12.95 -10.99 3.10
C ARG A 84 12.53 -9.53 3.37
N GLY A 85 13.13 -8.56 2.67
CA GLY A 85 12.76 -7.15 2.78
C GLY A 85 11.30 -6.92 2.40
N LEU A 86 10.87 -7.53 1.29
CA LEU A 86 9.49 -7.47 0.84
C LEU A 86 8.51 -8.04 1.90
N GLN A 87 8.83 -9.19 2.50
CA GLN A 87 8.01 -9.81 3.54
C GLN A 87 7.94 -8.97 4.81
N LEU A 88 9.06 -8.38 5.25
CA LEU A 88 9.11 -7.48 6.40
C LEU A 88 8.28 -6.23 6.18
N ALA A 89 8.41 -5.59 5.02
CA ALA A 89 7.64 -4.39 4.68
C ALA A 89 6.13 -4.66 4.70
N LYS A 90 5.69 -5.78 4.10
CA LYS A 90 4.28 -6.19 4.11
C LYS A 90 3.75 -6.41 5.52
N ALA A 91 4.50 -7.14 6.34
CA ALA A 91 4.13 -7.41 7.72
C ALA A 91 3.98 -6.10 8.51
N GLU A 92 4.89 -5.15 8.29
CA GLU A 92 4.88 -3.86 8.98
C GLU A 92 3.73 -2.96 8.53
N VAL A 93 3.46 -2.88 7.22
CA VAL A 93 2.28 -2.16 6.69
C VAL A 93 0.99 -2.77 7.25
N ALA A 94 0.85 -4.09 7.24
CA ALA A 94 -0.31 -4.78 7.79
C ALA A 94 -0.47 -4.53 9.29
N ARG A 95 0.64 -4.51 10.05
CA ARG A 95 0.64 -4.19 11.49
C ARG A 95 0.11 -2.78 11.74
N LEU A 96 0.61 -1.79 11.01
CA LEU A 96 0.19 -0.40 11.15
C LEU A 96 -1.28 -0.19 10.83
N ILE A 97 -1.78 -0.83 9.76
CA ILE A 97 -3.20 -0.80 9.42
C ILE A 97 -4.03 -1.39 10.55
N LYS A 98 -3.64 -2.57 11.07
CA LYS A 98 -4.35 -3.24 12.16
C LYS A 98 -4.36 -2.39 13.44
N GLU A 99 -3.26 -1.74 13.77
CA GLU A 99 -3.16 -0.83 14.92
C GLU A 99 -4.10 0.36 14.79
N GLU A 100 -4.15 1.00 13.62
CA GLU A 100 -5.07 2.11 13.39
C GLU A 100 -6.54 1.66 13.40
N MET A 101 -6.84 0.45 12.93
CA MET A 101 -8.17 -0.13 13.03
C MET A 101 -8.56 -0.41 14.49
N MET A 102 -7.65 -0.94 15.31
CA MET A 102 -7.89 -1.19 16.74
C MET A 102 -8.10 0.12 17.52
N LYS A 103 -7.31 1.17 17.24
CA LYS A 103 -7.49 2.50 17.83
C LYS A 103 -8.87 3.09 17.48
N MET A 104 -9.39 2.78 16.29
CA MET A 104 -10.72 3.22 15.88
C MET A 104 -11.86 2.52 16.62
N GLN A 105 -11.68 1.25 16.96
CA GLN A 105 -12.66 0.48 17.73
C GLN A 105 -12.73 0.89 19.20
N ASN A 106 -11.74 1.62 19.72
CA ASN A 106 -11.74 2.13 21.09
C ASN A 106 -12.01 3.65 21.14
N PRO A 107 -13.29 4.08 21.15
CA PRO A 107 -13.67 5.50 21.08
C PRO A 107 -13.18 6.36 22.26
N ALA A 108 -12.76 5.76 23.39
CA ALA A 108 -12.17 6.49 24.51
C ALA A 108 -10.87 7.23 24.13
N LEU A 109 -10.13 6.75 23.12
CA LEU A 109 -8.91 7.39 22.60
C LEU A 109 -9.21 8.46 21.53
N GLN A 110 -10.41 8.47 20.93
CA GLN A 110 -10.75 9.36 19.81
C GLN A 110 -11.31 10.72 20.22
N LEU A 111 -11.77 10.88 21.46
CA LEU A 111 -12.44 12.10 21.92
C LEU A 111 -11.50 13.32 22.01
N VAL A 112 -10.19 13.12 21.98
CA VAL A 112 -9.20 14.18 22.20
C VAL A 112 -8.96 15.07 20.97
N ASN A 113 -9.33 14.64 19.75
CA ASN A 113 -8.84 15.29 18.50
C ASN A 113 -9.91 15.83 17.53
N ARG A 114 -11.20 15.94 17.90
CA ARG A 114 -12.24 16.47 17.00
C ARG A 114 -12.55 17.96 17.22
N GLY A 115 -11.53 18.79 17.16
CA GLY A 115 -11.68 20.25 17.00
C GLY A 115 -11.22 20.67 15.61
N ARG A 116 -12.03 20.45 14.56
CA ARG A 116 -11.72 20.99 13.21
C ARG A 116 -12.93 21.69 12.59
N TYR A 117 -12.68 22.97 12.29
CA TYR A 117 -13.60 24.02 11.87
C TYR A 117 -14.39 23.70 10.59
N LYS A 118 -15.66 24.11 10.58
CA LYS A 118 -16.51 24.23 9.39
C LYS A 118 -16.41 25.68 8.89
N VAL A 119 -15.82 25.88 7.72
CA VAL A 119 -15.94 27.15 6.98
C VAL A 119 -17.19 27.03 6.12
N ILE A 120 -18.11 27.98 6.31
CA ILE A 120 -19.36 28.15 5.57
C ILE A 120 -19.11 28.59 4.13
#